data_AF-A0ABD6EGC6-F1
#
_entry.id   AF-A0ABD6EGC6-F1
#
_cell.length_a   1.000
_cell.length_b   1.000
_cell.length_c   1.000
_cell.angle_alpha   90.00
_cell.angle_beta   90.00
_cell.angle_gamma   90.00
#
_symmetry.space_group_name_H-M   'P 1'
#
loop_
_entity.id
_entity.type
_entity.pdbx_description
1 polymer ?
#
loop_
_entity_poly.entity_id
_entity_poly.type
_entity_poly.pdbx_seq_one_letter_code
_entity_poly.pdbx_strand_id
1 'polypeptide(L)'
;MFLKLILYLGIVHLVFSQTYETGDNSTVEGCSNHCTLEDTSLTCWNRTLQFYEKILLSHAVSYIAVQLKIDQWRKRHTKNYATNFTFLREEAVRGLRSSLENEDILSAATVSSIVTALMDRIEAQHHSPQMLALHFQCPLPCEYRSNMWRNIFIASLIVNIGLLLAVSPFICSAIRTDSHGVPLY
;
A
#
# COMPACT_ATOMS: atom_id res chain seq x y z
N MET A 1 -15.52 -20.08 30.79
CA MET A 1 -16.28 -18.94 30.25
C MET A 1 -15.37 -17.75 29.92
N PHE A 2 -14.51 -17.30 30.85
CA PHE A 2 -13.55 -16.20 30.63
C PHE A 2 -12.58 -16.38 29.45
N LEU A 3 -12.03 -17.58 29.23
CA LEU A 3 -11.11 -17.84 28.12
C LEU A 3 -11.74 -17.64 26.73
N LYS A 4 -13.03 -18.01 26.58
CA LYS A 4 -13.78 -17.80 25.34
C LYS A 4 -14.08 -16.33 25.08
N LEU A 5 -14.34 -15.56 26.15
CA LEU A 5 -14.57 -14.11 26.07
C LEU A 5 -13.29 -13.36 25.69
N ILE A 6 -12.15 -13.75 26.24
CA ILE A 6 -10.83 -13.17 25.92
C ILE A 6 -10.41 -13.52 24.48
N LEU A 7 -10.66 -14.75 24.03
CA LEU A 7 -10.41 -15.15 22.64
C LEU A 7 -11.29 -14.36 21.67
N TYR A 8 -12.57 -14.18 22.00
CA TYR A 8 -13.51 -13.39 21.20
C TYR A 8 -13.11 -11.90 21.14
N LEU A 9 -12.80 -11.29 22.28
CA LEU A 9 -12.31 -9.91 22.34
C LEU A 9 -10.96 -9.73 21.63
N GLY A 10 -10.07 -10.72 21.70
CA GLY A 10 -8.80 -10.73 20.97
C GLY A 10 -8.99 -10.83 19.45
N ILE A 11 -9.92 -11.66 18.98
CA ILE A 11 -10.27 -11.76 17.55
C ILE A 11 -10.92 -10.45 17.07
N VAL A 12 -11.83 -9.87 17.85
CA VAL A 12 -12.43 -8.56 17.54
C VAL A 12 -11.34 -7.48 17.47
N HIS A 13 -10.43 -7.42 18.44
CA HIS A 13 -9.31 -6.49 18.41
C HIS A 13 -8.39 -6.71 17.21
N LEU A 14 -8.08 -7.95 16.82
CA LEU A 14 -7.27 -8.26 15.62
C LEU A 14 -7.97 -7.87 14.31
N VAL A 15 -9.28 -8.03 14.22
CA VAL A 15 -10.11 -7.56 13.09
C VAL A 15 -10.09 -6.03 12.99
N PHE A 16 -10.04 -5.33 14.13
CA PHE A 16 -9.94 -3.87 14.17
C PHE A 16 -8.49 -3.33 14.11
N SER A 17 -7.47 -4.16 14.38
CA SER A 17 -6.08 -3.70 14.58
C SER A 17 -5.18 -3.82 13.35
N GLN A 18 -5.72 -4.01 12.15
CA GLN A 18 -4.92 -3.82 10.95
C GLN A 18 -5.58 -2.81 10.04
N THR A 19 -4.85 -1.71 9.86
CA THR A 19 -4.89 -0.82 8.71
C THR A 19 -4.78 -1.66 7.43
N TYR A 20 -5.89 -2.25 6.99
CA TYR A 20 -6.01 -2.84 5.66
C TYR A 20 -5.95 -1.76 4.57
N GLU A 21 -6.00 -0.49 4.97
CA GLU A 21 -5.54 0.64 4.18
C GLU A 21 -4.03 0.78 4.35
N THR A 22 -3.28 -0.02 3.60
CA THR A 22 -1.86 0.28 3.36
C THR A 22 -1.79 1.34 2.26
N GLY A 23 -2.09 2.57 2.64
CA GLY A 23 -1.93 3.77 1.83
C GLY A 23 -2.33 5.00 2.61
N ASP A 24 -1.70 6.13 2.31
CA ASP A 24 -2.01 7.38 2.98
C ASP A 24 -3.44 7.82 2.62
N ASN A 25 -4.31 7.99 3.62
CA ASN A 25 -5.68 8.46 3.44
C ASN A 25 -5.73 9.85 2.75
N SER A 26 -4.62 10.60 2.78
CA SER A 26 -4.44 11.83 2.00
C SER A 26 -4.46 11.62 0.47
N THR A 27 -4.32 10.37 0.01
CA THR A 27 -4.37 9.96 -1.41
C THR A 27 -5.72 9.41 -1.86
N VAL A 28 -6.81 9.61 -1.10
CA VAL A 28 -8.17 9.19 -1.50
C VAL A 28 -9.13 10.38 -1.67
N GLU A 29 -8.82 11.54 -1.09
CA GLU A 29 -9.73 12.69 -1.06
C GLU A 29 -9.57 13.64 -2.27
N GLY A 30 -10.34 13.43 -3.34
CA GLY A 30 -10.39 14.36 -4.48
C GLY A 30 -10.25 13.76 -5.88
N CYS A 31 -10.48 12.45 -6.03
CA CYS A 31 -10.44 11.82 -7.34
C CYS A 31 -11.73 12.05 -8.17
N SER A 32 -11.59 11.95 -9.50
CA SER A 32 -12.53 12.27 -10.59
C SER A 32 -13.94 11.66 -10.50
N ASN A 33 -14.24 10.79 -9.54
CA ASN A 33 -15.41 9.90 -9.57
C ASN A 33 -16.79 10.59 -9.54
N HIS A 34 -16.84 11.89 -9.29
CA HIS A 34 -18.07 12.67 -9.27
C HIS A 34 -17.99 13.98 -10.06
N CYS A 35 -16.92 14.19 -10.83
CA CYS A 35 -16.83 15.38 -11.67
C CYS A 35 -17.73 15.20 -12.89
N THR A 36 -18.65 16.15 -13.09
CA THR A 36 -19.45 16.21 -14.31
C THR A 36 -18.74 17.07 -15.36
N LEU A 37 -18.99 16.78 -16.64
CA LEU A 37 -18.50 17.62 -17.76
C LEU A 37 -19.13 19.01 -17.76
N GLU A 38 -20.24 19.18 -17.05
CA GLU A 38 -21.00 20.43 -16.90
C GLU A 38 -20.50 21.30 -15.74
N ASP A 39 -19.39 20.94 -15.08
CA ASP A 39 -18.81 21.74 -14.00
C ASP A 39 -18.22 23.06 -14.55
N THR A 40 -19.05 24.11 -14.57
CA THR A 40 -18.68 25.46 -14.99
C THR A 40 -17.65 26.12 -14.07
N SER A 41 -17.54 25.66 -12.83
CA SER A 41 -16.61 26.22 -11.83
C SER A 41 -15.20 25.65 -11.93
N LEU A 42 -15.03 24.53 -12.66
CA LEU A 42 -13.79 23.74 -12.75
C LEU A 42 -13.20 23.32 -11.38
N THR A 43 -13.94 23.49 -10.29
CA THR A 43 -13.42 23.23 -8.95
C THR A 43 -13.17 21.73 -8.72
N CYS A 44 -14.02 20.87 -9.28
CA CYS A 44 -13.85 19.42 -9.22
C CYS A 44 -12.63 18.97 -10.05
N TRP A 45 -12.48 19.54 -11.25
CA TRP A 45 -11.37 19.24 -12.15
C TRP A 45 -10.03 19.75 -11.63
N ASN A 46 -9.98 20.92 -11.01
CA ASN A 46 -8.76 21.43 -10.36
C ASN A 46 -8.33 20.55 -9.20
N ARG A 47 -9.27 20.05 -8.40
CA ARG A 47 -8.97 19.11 -7.31
C ARG A 47 -8.45 17.78 -7.85
N THR A 48 -9.05 17.29 -8.93
CA THR A 48 -8.63 16.08 -9.64
C THR A 48 -7.22 16.23 -10.22
N LEU A 49 -6.91 17.39 -10.81
CA LEU A 49 -5.57 17.68 -11.33
C LEU A 49 -4.52 17.63 -10.20
N GLN A 50 -4.76 18.35 -9.10
CA GLN A 50 -3.87 18.35 -7.94
C GLN A 50 -3.65 16.94 -7.36
N PHE A 51 -4.68 16.10 -7.40
CA PHE A 51 -4.61 14.72 -6.97
C PHE A 51 -3.65 13.90 -7.84
N TYR A 52 -3.82 13.93 -9.16
CA TYR A 52 -2.96 13.19 -10.09
C TYR A 52 -1.53 13.74 -10.13
N GLU A 53 -1.33 15.05 -9.98
CA GLU A 53 0.00 15.67 -9.87
C GLU A 53 0.76 15.13 -8.64
N LYS A 54 0.10 15.06 -7.48
CA LYS A 54 0.70 14.51 -6.25
C LYS A 54 1.03 13.04 -6.40
N ILE A 55 0.13 12.25 -7.01
CA ILE A 55 0.35 10.82 -7.25
C ILE A 55 1.53 10.62 -8.20
N LEU A 56 1.56 11.34 -9.32
CA LEU A 56 2.65 11.27 -10.29
C LEU A 56 4.00 11.59 -9.64
N LEU A 57 4.05 12.66 -8.84
CA LEU A 57 5.25 13.04 -8.09
C LEU A 57 5.66 11.94 -7.09
N SER A 58 4.69 11.37 -6.36
CA SER A 58 4.94 10.28 -5.41
C SER A 58 5.52 9.04 -6.09
N HIS A 59 5.00 8.66 -7.26
CA HIS A 59 5.53 7.56 -8.06
C HIS A 59 6.95 7.84 -8.56
N ALA A 60 7.22 9.06 -9.04
CA ALA A 60 8.56 9.45 -9.47
C ALA A 60 9.58 9.37 -8.32
N VAL A 61 9.22 9.89 -7.14
CA VAL A 61 10.04 9.78 -5.93
C VAL A 61 10.27 8.32 -5.53
N SER A 62 9.23 7.49 -5.61
CA SER A 62 9.32 6.07 -5.29
C SER A 62 10.25 5.31 -6.23
N TYR A 63 10.16 5.59 -7.54
CA TYR A 63 11.06 5.01 -8.54
C TYR A 63 12.53 5.37 -8.25
N ILE A 64 12.79 6.65 -7.97
CA ILE A 64 14.14 7.13 -7.62
C ILE A 64 14.64 6.48 -6.32
N ALA A 65 13.78 6.32 -5.31
CA ALA A 65 14.14 5.67 -4.06
C ALA A 65 14.55 4.20 -4.26
N VAL A 66 13.94 3.49 -5.21
CA VAL A 66 14.36 2.14 -5.60
C VAL A 66 15.77 2.17 -6.20
N GLN A 67 16.04 3.11 -7.12
CA GLN A 67 17.37 3.25 -7.73
C GLN A 67 18.46 3.51 -6.67
N LEU A 68 18.17 4.35 -5.67
CA LEU A 68 19.08 4.60 -4.55
C LEU A 68 19.29 3.36 -3.68
N LYS A 69 18.23 2.58 -3.40
CA LYS A 69 18.37 1.33 -2.63
C LYS A 69 19.24 0.31 -3.36
N ILE A 70 19.12 0.23 -4.68
CA ILE A 70 19.99 -0.61 -5.52
C ILE A 70 21.44 -0.11 -5.44
N ASP A 71 21.67 1.20 -5.52
CA ASP A 71 23.00 1.80 -5.37
C ASP A 71 23.63 1.51 -3.99
N GLN A 72 22.85 1.72 -2.92
CA GLN A 72 23.25 1.40 -1.55
C GLN A 72 23.54 -0.09 -1.35
N TRP A 73 22.78 -0.97 -2.02
CA TRP A 73 23.06 -2.40 -2.02
C TRP A 73 24.40 -2.69 -2.70
N ARG A 74 24.68 -2.11 -3.88
CA ARG A 74 25.98 -2.24 -4.57
C ARG A 74 27.13 -1.75 -3.71
N LYS A 75 26.98 -0.59 -3.06
CA LYS A 75 27.98 -0.03 -2.13
C LYS A 75 28.34 -0.98 -0.99
N ARG A 76 27.37 -1.74 -0.46
CA ARG A 76 27.60 -2.72 0.61
C ARG A 76 28.26 -4.01 0.15
N HIS A 77 28.10 -4.39 -1.13
CA HIS A 77 28.53 -5.70 -1.65
C HIS A 77 29.73 -5.63 -2.60
N THR A 78 30.14 -4.43 -3.02
CA THR A 78 31.28 -4.23 -3.93
C THR A 78 32.36 -3.42 -3.23
N LYS A 79 33.57 -3.99 -3.12
CA LYS A 79 34.74 -3.27 -2.57
C LYS A 79 35.08 -2.09 -3.49
N ASN A 80 35.34 -0.92 -2.89
CA ASN A 80 35.68 0.34 -3.57
C ASN A 80 34.58 0.94 -4.46
N TYR A 81 33.30 0.64 -4.21
CA TYR A 81 32.21 1.27 -4.94
C TYR A 81 31.95 2.70 -4.44
N ALA A 82 31.99 3.65 -5.37
CA ALA A 82 31.58 5.04 -5.15
C ALA A 82 30.28 5.32 -5.89
N THR A 83 29.32 5.95 -5.21
CA THR A 83 28.05 6.35 -5.81
C THR A 83 28.31 7.40 -6.89
N ASN A 84 27.82 7.16 -8.10
CA ASN A 84 27.87 8.10 -9.20
C ASN A 84 26.47 8.67 -9.45
N PHE A 85 26.21 9.86 -8.91
CA PHE A 85 24.91 10.53 -9.03
C PHE A 85 24.56 10.94 -10.45
N THR A 86 25.55 11.28 -11.29
CA THR A 86 25.29 11.61 -12.70
C THR A 86 24.80 10.39 -13.46
N PHE A 87 25.44 9.24 -13.25
CA PHE A 87 25.00 7.97 -13.82
C PHE A 87 23.59 7.58 -13.33
N LEU A 88 23.31 7.70 -12.02
CA LEU A 88 21.99 7.38 -11.47
C LEU A 88 20.89 8.29 -12.03
N ARG A 89 21.18 9.59 -12.20
CA ARG A 89 20.26 10.55 -12.82
C ARG A 89 19.97 10.16 -14.26
N GLU A 90 21.00 9.89 -15.06
CA GLU A 90 20.85 9.49 -16.46
C GLU A 90 20.08 8.18 -16.61
N GLU A 91 20.36 7.19 -15.75
CA GLU A 91 19.64 5.91 -15.74
C GLU A 91 18.17 6.12 -15.41
N ALA A 92 17.86 6.94 -14.40
CA ALA A 92 16.48 7.22 -14.01
C ALA A 92 15.71 7.97 -15.11
N VAL A 93 16.35 8.96 -15.74
CA VAL A 93 15.77 9.68 -16.90
C VAL A 93 15.52 8.71 -18.05
N ARG A 94 16.48 7.83 -18.35
CA ARG A 94 16.36 6.86 -19.45
C ARG A 94 15.22 5.87 -19.21
N GLY A 95 15.14 5.31 -17.99
CA GLY A 95 14.11 4.36 -17.61
C GLY A 95 12.70 4.95 -17.64
N LEU A 96 12.53 6.18 -17.14
CA LEU A 96 11.23 6.87 -17.20
C LEU A 96 10.86 7.30 -18.63
N ARG A 97 11.84 7.73 -19.43
CA ARG A 97 11.60 8.08 -20.83
C ARG A 97 11.25 6.88 -21.70
N SER A 98 11.83 5.71 -21.46
CA SER A 98 11.50 4.51 -22.24
C SER A 98 10.08 4.02 -22.01
N SER A 99 9.43 4.47 -20.93
CA SER A 99 8.03 4.17 -20.64
C SER A 99 7.05 5.19 -21.22
N LEU A 100 7.53 6.26 -21.86
CA LEU A 100 6.67 7.25 -22.52
C LEU A 100 6.24 6.73 -23.90
N GLU A 101 4.94 6.80 -24.16
CA GLU A 101 4.37 6.58 -25.49
C GLU A 101 4.27 7.91 -26.27
N ASN A 102 4.16 7.82 -27.60
CA ASN A 102 4.18 9.02 -28.48
C ASN A 102 2.98 9.97 -28.28
N GLU A 103 1.92 9.51 -27.61
CA GLU A 103 0.70 10.26 -27.35
C GLU A 103 0.54 10.66 -25.87
N ASP A 104 1.59 10.47 -25.07
CA ASP A 104 1.55 10.85 -23.66
C ASP A 104 1.52 12.36 -23.46
N ILE A 105 0.74 12.79 -22.46
CA ILE A 105 0.63 14.18 -22.02
C ILE A 105 1.99 14.71 -21.52
N LEU A 106 2.85 13.82 -21.01
CA LEU A 106 4.15 14.16 -20.47
C LEU A 106 5.22 14.18 -21.58
N SER A 107 5.85 15.34 -21.76
CA SER A 107 6.99 15.44 -22.66
C SER A 107 8.25 14.82 -22.05
N ALA A 108 9.13 14.32 -22.91
CA ALA A 108 10.46 13.83 -22.51
C ALA A 108 11.29 14.92 -21.79
N ALA A 109 11.05 16.21 -22.06
CA ALA A 109 11.69 17.32 -21.37
C ALA A 109 11.18 17.46 -19.93
N THR A 110 9.86 17.35 -19.72
CA THR A 110 9.22 17.40 -18.40
C THR A 110 9.76 16.31 -17.48
N VAL A 111 9.84 15.07 -17.98
CA VAL A 111 10.41 13.94 -17.22
C VAL A 111 11.85 14.22 -16.82
N SER A 112 12.67 14.72 -17.75
CA SER A 112 14.07 15.06 -17.47
C SER A 112 14.20 16.11 -16.36
N SER A 113 13.38 17.15 -16.40
CA SER A 113 13.38 18.21 -15.38
C SER A 113 12.97 17.70 -14.00
N ILE A 114 11.89 16.90 -13.92
CA ILE A 114 11.40 16.36 -12.64
C ILE A 114 12.44 15.44 -12.01
N VAL A 115 12.98 14.48 -12.79
CA VAL A 115 13.97 13.53 -12.29
C VAL A 115 15.24 14.24 -11.86
N THR A 116 15.69 15.24 -12.62
CA THR A 116 16.87 16.04 -12.27
C THR A 116 16.66 16.78 -10.95
N ALA A 117 15.55 17.52 -10.80
CA ALA A 117 15.25 18.25 -9.57
C ALA A 117 15.15 17.33 -8.34
N LEU A 118 14.57 16.14 -8.50
CA LEU A 118 14.48 15.14 -7.43
C LEU A 118 15.86 14.57 -7.06
N MET A 119 16.66 14.18 -8.05
CA MET A 119 18.01 13.65 -7.84
C MET A 119 18.96 14.70 -7.24
N ASP A 120 18.88 15.95 -7.68
CA ASP A 120 19.68 17.06 -7.14
C ASP A 120 19.41 17.26 -5.64
N ARG A 121 18.12 17.18 -5.24
CA ARG A 121 17.74 17.26 -3.83
C ARG A 121 18.29 16.10 -3.01
N ILE A 122 18.32 14.90 -3.59
CA ILE A 122 18.87 13.70 -2.96
C ILE A 122 20.39 13.81 -2.83
N GLU A 123 21.09 14.24 -3.89
CA GLU A 123 22.53 14.45 -3.90
C GLU A 123 22.92 15.47 -2.82
N ALA A 124 22.19 16.58 -2.72
CA ALA A 124 22.40 17.60 -1.68
C ALA A 124 22.19 17.07 -0.25
N GLN A 125 21.29 16.10 -0.06
CA GLN A 125 20.96 15.51 1.25
C GLN A 125 21.74 14.23 1.56
N HIS A 126 22.52 13.70 0.62
CA HIS A 126 23.23 12.42 0.74
C HIS A 126 24.23 12.36 1.91
N HIS A 127 24.76 13.51 2.34
CA HIS A 127 25.67 13.59 3.48
C HIS A 127 24.98 13.45 4.85
N SER A 128 23.65 13.49 4.91
CA SER A 128 22.90 13.30 6.15
C SER A 128 22.63 11.81 6.41
N PRO A 129 22.91 11.29 7.62
CA PRO A 129 22.76 9.85 7.96
C PRO A 129 21.30 9.35 7.94
N GLN A 130 20.32 10.25 7.78
CA GLN A 130 18.90 9.94 7.62
C GLN A 130 18.55 9.65 6.16
N MET A 131 19.42 8.93 5.45
CA MET A 131 19.18 8.58 4.05
C MET A 131 18.03 7.57 3.97
N LEU A 132 16.84 8.13 4.02
CA LEU A 132 15.64 7.69 3.32
C LEU A 132 15.23 6.25 3.65
N ALA A 133 14.78 6.04 4.89
CA ALA A 133 13.66 5.14 5.10
C ALA A 133 12.42 5.77 4.45
N LEU A 134 12.41 5.87 3.10
CA LEU A 134 11.19 6.23 2.39
C LEU A 134 10.22 5.11 2.71
N HIS A 135 9.26 5.42 3.57
CA HIS A 135 8.19 4.52 3.88
C HIS A 135 7.40 4.35 2.58
N PHE A 136 7.59 3.20 1.94
CA PHE A 136 6.91 2.87 0.70
C PHE A 136 5.50 2.42 1.08
N GLN A 137 4.54 3.30 0.86
CA GLN A 137 3.12 2.95 0.88
C GLN A 137 2.65 2.95 -0.56
N CYS A 138 2.05 1.84 -1.00
CA CYS A 138 1.36 1.82 -2.27
C CYS A 138 0.21 2.84 -2.20
N PRO A 139 0.05 3.72 -3.20
CA PRO A 139 -1.10 4.59 -3.23
C PRO A 139 -2.37 3.75 -3.31
N LEU A 140 -3.40 4.15 -2.58
CA LEU A 140 -4.71 3.51 -2.66
C LEU A 140 -5.33 3.89 -4.01
N PRO A 141 -5.99 2.94 -4.71
CA PRO A 141 -6.71 3.29 -5.90
C PRO A 141 -7.83 4.28 -5.55
N CYS A 142 -8.06 5.22 -6.45
CA CYS A 142 -9.09 6.25 -6.35
C CYS A 142 -10.47 5.68 -5.98
N GLU A 143 -10.84 4.52 -6.55
CA GLU A 143 -12.11 3.85 -6.28
C GLU A 143 -12.01 2.75 -5.22
N TYR A 144 -11.07 2.83 -4.28
CA TYR A 144 -10.90 1.78 -3.29
C TYR A 144 -12.13 1.69 -2.38
N ARG A 145 -12.98 0.68 -2.63
CA ARG A 145 -14.20 0.44 -1.86
C ARG A 145 -13.90 -0.34 -0.57
N SER A 146 -13.11 0.26 0.31
CA SER A 146 -12.69 -0.30 1.61
C SER A 146 -13.87 -0.83 2.44
N ASN A 147 -14.99 -0.11 2.40
CA ASN A 147 -16.22 -0.48 3.11
C ASN A 147 -16.79 -1.83 2.66
N MET A 148 -16.69 -2.18 1.37
CA MET A 148 -17.21 -3.45 0.85
C MET A 148 -16.39 -4.63 1.37
N TRP A 149 -15.07 -4.54 1.26
CA TRP A 149 -14.16 -5.59 1.74
C TRP A 149 -14.25 -5.77 3.25
N ARG A 150 -14.33 -4.66 4.01
CA ARG A 150 -14.56 -4.71 5.46
C ARG A 150 -15.88 -5.40 5.80
N ASN A 151 -16.97 -5.07 5.09
CA ASN A 151 -18.27 -5.67 5.36
C ASN A 151 -18.30 -7.17 5.02
N ILE A 152 -17.67 -7.59 3.92
CA ILE A 152 -17.54 -9.01 3.55
C ILE A 152 -16.72 -9.77 4.59
N PHE A 153 -15.62 -9.17 5.07
CA PHE A 153 -14.78 -9.78 6.10
C PHE A 153 -15.55 -9.96 7.43
N ILE A 154 -16.28 -8.93 7.86
CA ILE A 154 -17.14 -9.01 9.06
C ILE A 154 -18.22 -10.08 8.88
N ALA A 155 -18.90 -10.11 7.73
CA ALA A 155 -19.92 -11.11 7.44
C ALA A 155 -19.36 -12.54 7.48
N SER A 156 -18.19 -12.76 6.87
CA SER A 156 -17.48 -14.04 6.91
C SER A 156 -17.14 -14.47 8.34
N LEU A 157 -16.64 -13.54 9.16
CA LEU A 157 -16.32 -13.80 10.56
C LEU A 157 -17.56 -14.25 11.35
N ILE A 158 -18.69 -13.54 11.18
CA ILE A 158 -19.96 -13.87 11.84
C ILE A 158 -20.42 -15.27 11.46
N VAL A 159 -20.38 -15.62 10.17
CA VAL A 159 -20.78 -16.95 9.68
C VAL A 159 -19.90 -18.05 10.26
N ASN A 160 -18.58 -17.86 10.27
CA ASN A 160 -17.64 -18.85 10.81
C ASN A 160 -17.82 -19.06 12.32
N ILE A 161 -18.02 -17.98 13.09
CA ILE A 161 -18.30 -18.08 14.53
C ILE A 161 -19.65 -18.78 14.77
N GLY A 162 -20.68 -18.44 13.98
CA GLY A 162 -21.98 -19.11 14.04
C GLY A 162 -21.89 -20.61 13.77
N LEU A 163 -21.10 -21.01 12.76
CA LEU A 163 -20.87 -22.41 12.43
C LEU A 163 -20.18 -23.17 13.59
N LEU A 164 -19.15 -22.58 14.20
CA LEU A 164 -18.47 -23.18 15.35
C LEU A 164 -19.40 -23.36 16.54
N LEU A 165 -20.25 -22.37 16.83
CA LEU A 165 -21.24 -22.47 17.91
C LEU A 165 -22.27 -23.55 17.62
N ALA A 166 -22.74 -23.67 16.37
CA ALA A 166 -23.71 -24.69 15.97
C ALA A 166 -23.12 -26.10 16.02
N VAL A 167 -21.89 -26.30 15.56
CA VAL A 167 -21.25 -27.63 15.44
C VAL A 167 -20.66 -28.11 16.78
N SER A 168 -20.17 -27.19 17.63
CA SER A 168 -19.57 -27.54 18.92
C SER A 168 -20.43 -28.44 19.84
N PRO A 169 -21.76 -28.22 20.02
CA PRO A 169 -22.57 -29.12 20.86
C PRO A 169 -22.70 -30.52 20.25
N PHE A 170 -22.77 -30.65 18.92
CA PHE A 170 -22.85 -31.95 18.26
C PHE A 170 -21.55 -32.76 18.43
N ILE A 171 -20.40 -32.12 18.27
CA ILE A 171 -19.10 -32.76 18.50
C ILE A 171 -18.97 -33.19 19.97
N CYS A 172 -19.30 -32.29 20.91
CA CYS A 172 -19.28 -32.62 22.34
C CYS A 172 -20.24 -33.77 22.68
N SER A 173 -21.42 -33.82 22.06
CA SER A 173 -22.39 -34.91 22.24
C SER A 173 -21.83 -36.23 21.73
N ALA A 174 -21.24 -36.24 20.52
CA ALA A 174 -20.67 -37.44 19.90
C ALA A 174 -19.50 -38.00 20.72
N ILE A 175 -18.59 -37.14 21.19
CA ILE A 175 -17.47 -37.56 22.06
C ILE A 175 -18.00 -38.15 23.37
N ARG A 176 -19.05 -37.57 23.95
CA ARG A 176 -19.63 -38.06 25.20
C ARG A 176 -20.26 -39.44 25.03
N THR A 177 -20.95 -39.68 23.92
CA THR A 177 -21.53 -40.99 23.61
C THR A 177 -20.45 -42.06 23.40
N ASP A 178 -19.33 -41.74 22.76
CA ASP A 178 -18.19 -42.67 22.63
C ASP A 178 -17.52 -42.96 23.99
N SER A 179 -17.39 -41.95 24.86
CA SER A 179 -16.79 -42.13 26.19
C SER A 179 -17.60 -43.02 27.13
N HIS A 180 -18.92 -43.10 26.94
CA HIS A 180 -19.80 -44.03 27.67
C HIS A 180 -19.94 -45.40 27.01
N GLY A 181 -19.30 -45.61 25.84
CA GLY A 181 -19.31 -46.86 25.07
C GLY A 181 -18.13 -47.79 25.34
N VAL A 182 -17.24 -47.50 26.29
CA VAL A 182 -16.17 -48.43 26.70
C VAL A 182 -16.69 -49.32 27.83
N PRO A 183 -17.01 -50.60 27.59
CA PRO A 183 -17.27 -51.53 28.68
C PRO A 183 -15.95 -51.76 29.41
N LEU A 184 -15.90 -51.38 30.68
CA LEU A 184 -14.87 -51.85 31.61
C LEU A 184 -14.96 -53.38 31.68
N TYR A 185 -14.01 -54.05 31.04
CA TYR A 185 -13.63 -55.43 31.38
C TYR A 185 -12.87 -55.43 32.71
#